data_AF-B8IGK3-F1
#
_entry.id   AF-B8IGK3-F1
#
_cell.length_a   1.000
_cell.length_b   1.000
_cell.length_c   1.000
_cell.angle_alpha   90.00
_cell.angle_beta   90.00
_cell.angle_gamma   90.00
#
_symmetry.space_group_name_H-M   'P 1'
#
loop_
_entity.id
_entity.type
_entity.pdbx_description
1 polymer ?
#
loop_
_entity_poly.entity_id
_entity_poly.type
_entity_poly.pdbx_seq_one_letter_code
_entity_poly.pdbx_strand_id
1 'polypeptide(L)'
;MTRKTAQATEAATQTDTSGTTAPRRRGPGRPFQKGQSGNPNGRRRKMRPIADFREMVLAEFERELTMNENGKPIKVTAFEAVLRSTIVSAVKGNSRSQRQAAELYMQVQREHRKAADQLLTAVFLDNMTFEQAQAKAKRLRIRLGSFRSSCSLWFLRLVSPRGSHASLRGRRLAAA
;
A
#
# COMPACT_ATOMS: atom_id res chain seq x y z
N MET A 1 -63.85 52.11 35.60
CA MET A 1 -63.57 52.72 34.29
C MET A 1 -62.07 53.02 34.27
N THR A 2 -61.21 52.22 33.68
CA THR A 2 -60.85 52.26 32.25
C THR A 2 -60.08 51.00 31.83
N ARG A 3 -60.16 50.68 30.53
CA ARG A 3 -59.68 49.49 29.81
C ARG A 3 -58.13 49.45 29.75
N LYS A 4 -57.49 48.30 29.98
CA LYS A 4 -57.08 47.26 29.01
C LYS A 4 -56.08 47.76 27.94
N THR A 5 -54.83 47.29 28.03
CA THR A 5 -53.96 46.94 26.87
C THR A 5 -52.78 46.07 27.35
N ALA A 6 -53.02 44.75 27.41
CA ALA A 6 -51.93 43.77 27.36
C ALA A 6 -51.63 43.52 25.88
N GLN A 7 -50.41 43.85 25.45
CA GLN A 7 -49.89 43.47 24.14
C GLN A 7 -49.53 41.99 24.20
N ALA A 8 -50.36 41.16 23.58
CA ALA A 8 -50.07 39.76 23.33
C ALA A 8 -49.18 39.67 22.10
N THR A 9 -48.06 38.98 22.27
CA THR A 9 -47.11 38.58 21.25
C THR A 9 -47.78 37.71 20.20
N GLU A 10 -47.71 38.14 18.94
CA GLU A 10 -48.13 37.39 17.76
C GLU A 10 -47.21 36.19 17.56
N ALA A 11 -47.66 35.02 18.03
CA ALA A 11 -47.05 33.75 17.68
C ALA A 11 -47.39 33.44 16.21
N ALA A 12 -46.38 33.60 15.36
CA ALA A 12 -46.40 33.22 13.95
C ALA A 12 -46.89 31.77 13.80
N THR A 13 -48.06 31.61 13.19
CA THR A 13 -48.54 30.31 12.71
C THR A 13 -47.77 29.99 11.44
N GLN A 14 -46.68 29.24 11.58
CA GLN A 14 -46.02 28.59 10.45
C GLN A 14 -46.93 27.44 10.02
N THR A 15 -47.72 27.64 8.96
CA THR A 15 -48.41 26.55 8.29
C THR A 15 -47.38 25.75 7.50
N ASP A 16 -46.90 24.68 8.10
CA ASP A 16 -46.13 23.63 7.44
C ASP A 16 -47.00 22.99 6.35
N THR A 17 -46.95 23.54 5.14
CA THR A 17 -47.41 22.88 3.93
C THR A 17 -46.37 21.85 3.50
N SER A 18 -46.22 20.82 4.33
CA SER A 18 -45.56 19.58 3.92
C SER A 18 -46.47 18.87 2.91
N GLY A 19 -46.30 19.24 1.65
CA GLY A 19 -46.92 18.59 0.49
C GLY A 19 -46.44 17.14 0.36
N THR A 20 -46.94 16.26 1.22
CA THR A 20 -46.81 14.81 1.09
C THR A 20 -47.75 14.38 -0.03
N THR A 21 -47.29 14.56 -1.28
CA THR A 21 -47.98 14.01 -2.45
C THR A 21 -47.72 12.51 -2.47
N ALA A 22 -48.68 11.74 -1.97
CA ALA A 22 -48.67 10.28 -2.08
C ALA A 22 -48.44 9.85 -3.55
N PRO A 23 -47.60 8.83 -3.82
CA PRO A 23 -47.32 8.41 -5.18
C PRO A 23 -48.61 7.88 -5.81
N ARG A 24 -49.05 8.52 -6.91
CA ARG A 24 -50.18 8.04 -7.70
C ARG A 24 -49.87 6.61 -8.17
N ARG A 25 -50.70 5.64 -7.76
CA ARG A 25 -50.64 4.27 -8.28
C ARG A 25 -50.81 4.34 -9.80
N ARG A 26 -49.76 4.00 -10.56
CA ARG A 26 -49.86 3.88 -12.01
C ARG A 26 -50.87 2.77 -12.31
N GLY A 27 -51.95 3.10 -13.02
CA GLY A 27 -52.94 2.11 -13.45
C GLY A 27 -52.32 1.02 -14.32
N PRO A 28 -53.05 -0.08 -14.59
CA PRO A 28 -52.55 -1.16 -15.43
C PRO A 28 -52.19 -0.59 -16.80
N GLY A 29 -50.90 -0.61 -17.14
CA GLY A 29 -50.40 -0.14 -18.43
C GLY A 29 -50.95 -0.96 -19.59
N ARG A 30 -50.79 -0.46 -20.83
CA ARG A 30 -51.17 -1.23 -22.02
C ARG A 30 -50.39 -2.56 -22.05
N PRO A 31 -51.05 -3.70 -22.29
CA PRO A 31 -50.36 -4.98 -22.41
C PRO A 31 -49.39 -4.96 -23.59
N PHE A 32 -48.25 -5.62 -23.43
CA PHE A 32 -47.29 -5.79 -24.53
C PHE A 32 -47.95 -6.58 -25.67
N GLN A 33 -47.62 -6.22 -26.91
CA GLN A 33 -48.10 -6.97 -28.08
C GLN A 33 -47.58 -8.41 -28.02
N LYS A 34 -48.46 -9.38 -28.29
CA LYS A 34 -48.10 -10.81 -28.27
C LYS A 34 -46.96 -11.04 -29.28
N GLY A 35 -45.87 -11.66 -28.83
CA GLY A 35 -44.67 -11.90 -29.64
C GLY A 35 -43.63 -10.78 -29.61
N GLN A 36 -43.90 -9.65 -28.92
CA GLN A 36 -42.94 -8.56 -28.78
C GLN A 36 -42.49 -8.47 -27.32
N SER A 37 -41.22 -8.80 -27.06
CA SER A 37 -40.65 -8.67 -25.71
C SER A 37 -40.61 -7.19 -25.33
N GLY A 38 -41.11 -6.82 -24.15
CA GLY A 38 -41.13 -5.44 -23.65
C GLY A 38 -39.76 -4.79 -23.43
N ASN A 39 -38.66 -5.46 -23.78
CA ASN A 39 -37.31 -4.94 -23.76
C ASN A 39 -36.76 -4.86 -25.19
N PRO A 40 -36.85 -3.70 -25.87
CA PRO A 40 -36.37 -3.53 -27.25
C PRO A 40 -34.86 -3.80 -27.40
N ASN A 41 -34.08 -3.68 -26.32
CA ASN A 41 -32.64 -3.94 -26.34
C ASN A 41 -32.29 -5.41 -26.04
N GLY A 42 -33.29 -6.29 -25.89
CA GLY A 42 -33.09 -7.70 -25.59
C GLY A 42 -32.42 -7.96 -24.23
N ARG A 43 -32.17 -9.23 -23.93
CA ARG A 43 -31.37 -9.60 -22.75
C ARG A 43 -29.98 -8.97 -22.88
N ARG A 44 -29.57 -8.15 -21.91
CA ARG A 44 -28.24 -7.53 -21.89
C ARG A 44 -27.18 -8.62 -22.12
N ARG A 45 -26.32 -8.43 -23.12
CA ARG A 45 -25.18 -9.33 -23.38
C ARG A 45 -24.35 -9.44 -22.09
N LYS A 46 -23.84 -10.65 -21.79
CA LYS A 46 -22.97 -10.89 -20.63
C LYS A 46 -21.88 -9.83 -20.65
N MET A 47 -21.75 -9.06 -19.56
CA MET A 47 -20.68 -8.08 -19.42
C MET A 47 -19.35 -8.79 -19.66
N ARG A 48 -18.38 -8.09 -20.27
CA ARG A 48 -16.99 -8.55 -20.36
C ARG A 48 -16.57 -9.06 -18.97
N PRO A 49 -15.73 -10.11 -18.87
CA PRO A 49 -15.27 -10.58 -17.56
C PRO A 49 -14.80 -9.35 -16.80
N ILE A 50 -15.43 -9.12 -15.66
CA ILE A 50 -15.04 -8.06 -14.74
C ILE A 50 -13.55 -8.35 -14.52
N ALA A 51 -12.67 -7.49 -15.04
CA ALA A 51 -11.27 -7.53 -14.64
C ALA A 51 -11.29 -7.64 -13.12
N ASP A 52 -10.54 -8.60 -12.56
CA ASP A 52 -10.68 -8.98 -11.17
C ASP A 52 -10.78 -7.68 -10.34
N PHE A 53 -11.85 -7.51 -9.55
CA PHE A 53 -12.15 -6.21 -8.95
C PHE A 53 -10.92 -5.61 -8.23
N ARG A 54 -10.08 -6.48 -7.69
CA ARG A 54 -8.77 -6.17 -7.11
C ARG A 54 -7.82 -5.48 -8.09
N GLU A 55 -7.65 -6.02 -9.29
CA GLU A 55 -6.80 -5.44 -10.35
C GLU A 55 -7.31 -4.08 -10.79
N MET A 56 -8.63 -3.91 -10.93
CA MET A 56 -9.21 -2.61 -11.28
C MET A 56 -8.97 -1.57 -10.19
N VAL A 57 -9.09 -1.96 -8.91
CA VAL A 57 -8.81 -1.08 -7.77
C VAL A 57 -7.32 -0.71 -7.73
N LEU A 58 -6.43 -1.68 -7.90
CA LEU A 58 -4.98 -1.42 -7.94
C LEU A 58 -4.62 -0.46 -9.08
N ALA A 59 -5.13 -0.71 -10.28
CA ALA A 59 -4.90 0.15 -11.44
C ALA A 59 -5.39 1.59 -11.21
N GLU A 60 -6.52 1.79 -10.52
CA GLU A 60 -7.00 3.13 -10.20
C GLU A 60 -6.11 3.82 -9.16
N PHE A 61 -5.61 3.09 -8.15
CA PHE A 61 -4.71 3.64 -7.15
C PHE A 61 -3.31 3.98 -7.69
N GLU A 62 -2.85 3.24 -8.69
CA GLU A 62 -1.56 3.45 -9.37
C GLU A 62 -1.64 4.56 -10.45
N ARG A 63 -2.84 4.96 -10.85
CA ARG A 63 -3.03 6.01 -11.87
C ARG A 63 -2.40 7.34 -11.44
N GLU A 64 -1.70 7.99 -12.36
CA GLU A 64 -1.15 9.32 -12.15
C GLU A 64 -2.24 10.41 -12.10
N LEU A 65 -2.12 11.27 -11.09
CA LEU A 65 -2.91 12.47 -10.87
C LEU A 65 -1.98 13.69 -10.81
N THR A 66 -2.47 14.82 -11.29
CA THR A 66 -1.82 16.12 -11.07
C THR A 66 -2.33 16.72 -9.76
N MET A 67 -1.45 16.88 -8.79
CA MET A 67 -1.74 17.51 -7.50
C MET A 67 -0.89 18.78 -7.34
N ASN A 68 -1.47 19.84 -6.78
CA ASN A 68 -0.75 21.10 -6.55
C ASN A 68 -0.18 21.13 -5.12
N GLU A 69 1.14 21.22 -4.99
CA GLU A 69 1.81 21.44 -3.71
C GLU A 69 2.59 22.74 -3.76
N ASN A 70 2.36 23.63 -2.79
CA ASN A 70 3.07 24.90 -2.66
C ASN A 70 3.09 25.73 -3.97
N GLY A 71 1.99 25.68 -4.72
CA GLY A 71 1.83 26.39 -6.00
C GLY A 71 2.48 25.72 -7.21
N LYS A 72 3.09 24.54 -7.07
CA LYS A 72 3.66 23.77 -8.19
C LYS A 72 2.81 22.53 -8.49
N PRO A 73 2.45 22.27 -9.77
CA PRO A 73 1.80 21.03 -10.15
C PRO A 73 2.81 19.89 -10.15
N ILE A 74 2.53 18.83 -9.39
CA ILE A 74 3.33 17.61 -9.29
C ILE A 74 2.47 16.44 -9.75
N LYS A 75 3.06 15.51 -10.50
CA LYS A 75 2.42 14.23 -10.83
C LYS A 75 2.70 13.23 -9.72
N VAL A 76 1.64 12.70 -9.14
CA VAL A 76 1.67 11.71 -8.05
C VAL A 76 0.64 10.62 -8.34
N THR A 77 0.83 9.43 -7.81
CA THR A 77 -0.20 8.38 -7.92
C THR A 77 -1.43 8.75 -7.09
N ALA A 78 -2.60 8.19 -7.45
CA ALA A 78 -3.83 8.42 -6.69
C ALA A 78 -3.68 7.97 -5.22
N PHE A 79 -3.00 6.85 -4.98
CA PHE A 79 -2.70 6.39 -3.62
C PHE A 79 -1.84 7.38 -2.84
N GLU A 80 -0.78 7.89 -3.45
CA GLU A 80 0.11 8.86 -2.82
C GLU A 80 -0.61 10.17 -2.48
N ALA A 81 -1.48 10.66 -3.37
CA ALA A 81 -2.29 11.84 -3.12
C ALA A 81 -3.25 11.65 -1.92
N VAL A 82 -3.87 10.48 -1.79
CA VAL A 82 -4.74 10.14 -0.65
C VAL A 82 -3.94 10.09 0.65
N LEU A 83 -2.75 9.48 0.65
CA LEU A 83 -1.90 9.45 1.84
C LEU A 83 -1.46 10.85 2.26
N ARG A 84 -0.96 11.67 1.33
CA ARG A 84 -0.53 13.04 1.61
C ARG A 84 -1.67 13.89 2.16
N SER A 85 -2.86 13.82 1.55
CA SER A 85 -4.04 14.55 2.04
C SER A 85 -4.52 14.08 3.41
N THR A 86 -4.40 12.79 3.71
CA THR A 86 -4.69 12.22 5.05
C THR A 86 -3.72 12.77 6.09
N ILE A 87 -2.43 12.84 5.76
CA ILE A 87 -1.39 13.40 6.65
C ILE A 87 -1.64 14.90 6.87
N VAL A 88 -1.91 15.67 5.81
CA VAL A 88 -2.22 17.11 5.94
C VAL A 88 -3.45 17.33 6.81
N SER A 89 -4.50 16.51 6.65
CA SER A 89 -5.70 16.55 7.49
C SER A 89 -5.42 16.17 8.95
N ALA A 90 -4.52 15.22 9.19
CA ALA A 90 -4.07 14.83 10.52
C ALA A 90 -3.28 15.96 11.22
N VAL A 91 -2.37 16.60 10.49
CA VAL A 91 -1.59 17.76 10.98
C VAL A 91 -2.51 18.93 11.33
N LYS A 92 -3.59 19.13 10.57
CA LYS A 92 -4.62 20.15 10.86
C LYS A 92 -5.49 19.85 12.08
N GLY A 93 -5.35 18.69 12.73
CA GLY A 93 -6.07 18.36 13.97
C GLY A 93 -7.27 17.41 13.81
N ASN A 94 -7.49 16.82 12.63
CA ASN A 94 -8.58 15.84 12.48
C ASN A 94 -8.23 14.53 13.23
N SER A 95 -8.91 14.26 14.34
CA SER A 95 -8.64 13.10 15.20
C SER A 95 -8.74 11.76 14.49
N ARG A 96 -9.66 11.61 13.53
CA ARG A 96 -9.81 10.39 12.73
C ARG A 96 -8.60 10.19 11.82
N SER A 97 -8.19 11.23 11.11
CA SER A 97 -7.01 11.18 10.24
C SER A 97 -5.72 10.97 11.04
N GLN A 98 -5.60 11.56 12.23
CA GLN A 98 -4.47 11.33 13.14
C GLN A 98 -4.37 9.86 13.55
N ARG A 99 -5.49 9.25 13.92
CA ARG A 99 -5.52 7.83 14.26
C ARG A 99 -5.12 6.95 13.08
N GLN A 100 -5.68 7.21 11.89
CA GLN A 100 -5.34 6.47 10.67
C GLN A 100 -3.87 6.61 10.30
N ALA A 101 -3.32 7.83 10.35
CA ALA A 101 -1.91 8.08 10.05
C ALA A 101 -0.98 7.39 11.07
N ALA A 102 -1.29 7.49 12.36
CA ALA A 102 -0.52 6.81 13.41
C ALA A 102 -0.57 5.29 13.27
N GLU A 103 -1.73 4.73 12.94
CA GLU A 103 -1.90 3.30 12.73
C GLU A 103 -1.07 2.79 11.55
N LEU A 104 -1.16 3.47 10.40
CA LEU A 104 -0.36 3.15 9.21
C LEU A 104 1.14 3.22 9.50
N TYR A 105 1.59 4.27 10.19
CA TYR A 105 3.00 4.41 10.57
C TYR A 105 3.46 3.25 11.45
N MET A 106 2.67 2.89 12.47
CA MET A 106 3.01 1.79 13.37
C MET A 106 2.96 0.42 12.69
N GLN A 107 2.08 0.21 11.70
CA GLN A 107 2.04 -1.01 10.89
C GLN A 107 3.34 -1.16 10.09
N VAL A 108 3.73 -0.12 9.35
CA VAL A 108 4.96 -0.11 8.54
C VAL A 108 6.19 -0.36 9.42
N GLN A 109 6.29 0.29 10.58
CA GLN A 109 7.43 0.07 11.49
C GLN A 109 7.48 -1.35 12.05
N ARG A 110 6.32 -1.96 12.34
CA ARG A 110 6.26 -3.37 12.76
C ARG A 110 6.71 -4.30 11.65
N GLU A 111 6.34 -4.03 10.41
CA GLU A 111 6.74 -4.85 9.27
C GLU A 111 8.23 -4.73 8.99
N HIS A 112 8.79 -3.52 9.01
CA HIS A 112 10.24 -3.32 8.90
C HIS A 112 11.01 -4.02 10.03
N ARG A 113 10.52 -3.95 11.27
CA ARG A 113 11.14 -4.66 12.39
C ARG A 113 11.07 -6.18 12.21
N LYS A 114 9.91 -6.73 11.83
CA LYS A 114 9.76 -8.16 11.55
C LYS A 114 10.68 -8.62 10.42
N ALA A 115 10.82 -7.83 9.36
CA ALA A 115 11.73 -8.13 8.27
C ALA A 115 13.20 -8.13 8.74
N ALA A 116 13.59 -7.16 9.57
CA ALA A 116 14.93 -7.13 10.17
C ALA A 116 15.18 -8.35 11.07
N ASP A 117 14.21 -8.72 11.92
CA ASP A 117 14.30 -9.91 12.79
C ASP A 117 14.41 -11.21 11.97
N GLN A 118 13.68 -11.31 10.84
CA GLN A 118 13.78 -12.43 9.90
C GLN A 118 15.16 -12.53 9.25
N LEU A 119 15.76 -11.39 8.86
CA LEU A 119 17.11 -11.40 8.29
C LEU A 119 18.16 -11.79 9.34
N LEU A 120 18.06 -11.24 10.56
CA LEU A 120 18.96 -11.59 11.66
C LEU A 120 18.90 -13.09 12.00
N THR A 121 17.69 -13.66 12.05
CA THR A 121 17.51 -15.09 12.30
C THR A 121 18.05 -15.95 11.16
N ALA A 122 17.82 -15.57 9.90
CA ALA A 122 18.39 -16.28 8.75
C ALA A 122 19.92 -16.31 8.79
N VAL A 123 20.56 -15.14 8.98
CA VAL A 123 22.04 -15.04 9.10
C VAL A 123 22.57 -15.86 10.28
N PHE A 124 21.87 -15.82 11.42
CA PHE A 124 22.25 -16.59 12.59
C PHE A 124 22.22 -18.11 12.31
N LEU A 125 21.16 -18.61 11.67
CA LEU A 125 21.02 -20.03 11.33
C LEU A 125 22.09 -20.50 10.34
N ASP A 126 22.39 -19.70 9.32
CA ASP A 126 23.42 -20.03 8.35
C ASP A 126 24.82 -20.12 9.00
N ASN A 127 25.15 -19.17 9.87
CA ASN A 127 26.41 -19.16 10.59
C ASN A 127 26.56 -20.38 11.52
N MET A 128 25.49 -20.81 12.18
CA MET A 128 25.50 -21.99 13.05
C MET A 128 25.82 -23.27 12.26
N THR A 129 25.30 -23.42 11.05
CA THR A 129 25.63 -24.58 10.21
C THR A 129 27.08 -24.55 9.73
N PHE A 130 27.62 -23.36 9.45
CA PHE A 130 29.02 -23.17 9.07
C PHE A 130 29.95 -23.50 10.24
N GLU A 131 29.65 -23.08 11.46
CA GLU A 131 30.42 -23.49 12.65
C GLU A 131 30.37 -25.00 12.89
N GLN A 132 29.20 -25.63 12.72
CA GLN A 132 29.08 -27.08 12.82
C GLN A 132 29.87 -27.79 11.71
N ALA A 133 29.87 -27.26 10.49
CA ALA A 133 30.67 -27.75 9.37
C ALA A 133 32.18 -27.59 9.64
N GLN A 134 32.61 -26.44 10.18
CA GLN A 134 33.98 -26.23 10.63
C GLN A 134 34.37 -27.15 11.78
N ALA A 135 33.47 -27.39 12.74
CA ALA A 135 33.72 -28.28 13.87
C ALA A 135 33.88 -29.73 13.41
N LYS A 136 33.05 -30.20 12.47
CA LYS A 136 33.21 -31.51 11.83
C LYS A 136 34.49 -31.59 11.01
N ALA A 137 34.82 -30.56 10.23
CA ALA A 137 36.05 -30.49 9.45
C ALA A 137 37.31 -30.46 10.32
N LYS A 138 37.30 -29.71 11.44
CA LYS A 138 38.37 -29.72 12.45
C LYS A 138 38.51 -31.10 13.09
N ARG A 139 37.42 -31.76 13.47
CA ARG A 139 37.43 -33.14 14.01
C ARG A 139 37.99 -34.16 13.00
N LEU A 140 37.58 -34.07 11.73
CA LEU A 140 38.10 -34.91 10.64
C LEU A 140 39.58 -34.63 10.37
N ARG A 141 39.99 -33.36 10.43
CA ARG A 141 41.40 -32.94 10.28
C ARG A 141 42.28 -33.39 11.45
N ILE A 142 41.75 -33.40 12.68
CA ILE A 142 42.42 -33.97 13.87
C ILE A 142 42.51 -35.51 13.75
N ARG A 143 41.49 -36.17 13.19
CA ARG A 143 41.48 -37.63 12.97
C ARG A 143 42.44 -38.07 11.84
N LEU A 144 42.66 -37.25 10.83
CA LEU A 144 43.71 -37.45 9.81
C LEU A 144 45.11 -37.06 10.32
N GLY A 145 45.23 -36.49 11.52
CA GLY A 145 46.48 -36.09 12.16
C GLY A 145 47.30 -37.20 12.82
N SER A 146 46.87 -38.47 12.72
CA SER A 146 47.67 -39.62 13.19
C SER A 146 48.20 -40.53 12.08
N PHE A 147 48.12 -40.13 10.80
CA PHE A 147 48.88 -40.82 9.75
C PHE A 147 50.23 -40.13 9.55
N ARG A 148 51.12 -40.30 10.54
CA ARG A 148 52.56 -40.22 10.31
C ARG A 148 52.93 -41.44 9.47
N SER A 149 52.87 -41.32 8.15
CA SER A 149 53.65 -42.20 7.30
C SER A 149 54.21 -41.38 6.14
N SER A 150 55.53 -41.36 6.15
CA SER A 150 56.42 -40.81 5.16
C SER A 150 55.96 -41.11 3.73
N CYS A 151 55.57 -40.09 2.98
CA CYS A 151 55.79 -40.06 1.54
C CYS A 151 55.85 -38.62 1.05
N SER A 152 57.04 -38.26 0.61
CA SER A 152 57.43 -37.02 -0.01
C SER A 152 56.72 -36.76 -1.34
N LEU A 153 56.46 -35.46 -1.57
CA LEU A 153 56.28 -34.78 -2.86
C LEU A 153 54.89 -34.86 -3.55
N TRP A 154 54.56 -33.71 -4.17
CA TRP A 154 53.48 -33.42 -5.12
C TRP A 154 52.06 -33.22 -4.57
N PHE A 155 51.72 -31.98 -4.17
CA PHE A 155 50.72 -31.14 -4.87
C PHE A 155 50.46 -29.84 -4.09
N LEU A 156 51.08 -28.75 -4.53
CA LEU A 156 50.69 -27.40 -4.10
C LEU A 156 50.74 -26.48 -5.34
N ARG A 157 49.70 -26.55 -6.18
CA ARG A 157 49.40 -25.52 -7.17
C ARG A 157 47.92 -25.58 -7.58
N LEU A 158 47.35 -24.38 -7.73
CA LEU A 158 45.99 -24.04 -8.18
C LEU A 158 44.93 -23.99 -7.08
N VAL A 159 44.71 -22.79 -6.53
CA VAL A 159 43.61 -21.88 -6.93
C VAL A 159 43.87 -20.52 -6.25
N SER A 160 44.30 -19.52 -7.04
CA SER A 160 44.22 -18.11 -6.69
C SER A 160 43.16 -17.48 -7.59
N PRO A 161 42.09 -16.88 -7.04
CA PRO A 161 41.34 -15.85 -7.74
C PRO A 161 41.64 -14.52 -7.05
N ARG A 162 42.62 -13.77 -7.58
CA ARG A 162 42.77 -12.33 -7.30
C ARG A 162 42.71 -11.59 -8.62
N GLY A 163 41.49 -11.26 -9.02
CA GLY A 163 41.21 -10.30 -10.07
C GLY A 163 40.09 -9.38 -9.59
N SER A 164 40.46 -8.24 -8.98
CA SER A 164 39.63 -7.04 -8.85
C SER A 164 40.42 -5.95 -8.11
N HIS A 165 40.94 -4.97 -8.84
CA HIS A 165 40.99 -3.59 -8.35
C HIS A 165 40.69 -2.65 -9.52
N ALA A 166 39.44 -2.22 -9.55
CA ALA A 166 38.98 -1.11 -10.35
C ALA A 166 39.67 0.18 -9.89
N SER A 167 40.25 0.87 -10.87
CA SER A 167 40.22 2.32 -11.09
C SER A 167 39.47 3.14 -10.02
N LEU A 168 40.23 3.94 -9.25
CA LEU A 168 39.74 5.07 -8.48
C LEU A 168 40.37 6.36 -9.00
N ARG A 169 39.50 7.35 -9.13
CA ARG A 169 39.67 8.67 -9.75
C ARG A 169 40.76 9.51 -9.10
N GLY A 170 41.53 10.22 -9.91
CA GLY A 170 42.32 11.38 -9.50
C GLY A 170 41.99 12.60 -10.36
N ARG A 171 41.19 13.52 -9.83
CA ARG A 171 40.93 14.86 -10.38
C ARG A 171 42.26 15.63 -10.51
N ARG A 172 42.46 16.33 -11.62
CA ARG A 172 43.22 17.58 -11.65
C ARG A 172 42.36 18.65 -12.33
N LEU A 173 42.08 19.69 -11.54
CA LEU A 173 41.57 20.99 -11.94
C LEU A 173 42.75 21.96 -12.06
N ALA A 174 42.56 23.00 -12.88
CA ALA A 174 43.30 24.28 -12.98
C ALA A 174 44.73 24.21 -13.55
N ALA A 175 45.04 24.85 -14.68
CA ALA A 175 45.03 26.29 -15.00
C ALA A 175 46.20 27.05 -14.35
N ALA A 176 47.18 27.41 -15.18
CA ALA A 176 48.02 28.61 -15.14
C ALA A 176 48.65 28.75 -16.53
#